data_AF-C4MB80-F1
#
_entry.id   AF-C4MB80-F1
#
_cell.length_a   1.000
_cell.length_b   1.000
_cell.length_c   1.000
_cell.angle_alpha   90.00
_cell.angle_beta   90.00
_cell.angle_gamma   90.00
#
_symmetry.space_group_name_H-M   'P 1'
#
loop_
_entity.id
_entity.type
_entity.pdbx_description
1 polymer ?
#
loop_
_entity_poly.entity_id
_entity_poly.type
_entity_poly.pdbx_seq_one_letter_code
_entity_poly.pdbx_strand_id
1 'polypeptide(L)'
;MKKTALWKKQSKSPGLPSSGQSMEFEEFDEEDIWVDCLSTLNSDITSGVISYLLRQSLTEEEREKNSQMILGFFKQIDKLPEFINFCIERDYFIKLDAPTIYSPFTSIIVSIVNICDQELFLELQQALIKKCGKLKGIELDEEKKSSSEKTLKKLKELLVYFVESWMNYKNFSPLVIDIWSQTQELLISKGVDQTTIDKTMTRIIFLSPFNSFVSCWKSQVETVDAVILLSKLLQSLLSPIPTQSYWKNWMKDNCKDLLEKMTKFMRSKKGITIQRRNFDLNVVPNGSLLIESLNKDWKELKDYISPEGFHLVEIHMQEQTELKVKALLIIRELNNLRVTTFNENQMYLQKMSQMKMRIKDLYEERRYLKQLLGEDDDDEKQ
;
A
#
# COMPACT_ATOMS: atom_id res chain seq x y z
N MET A 1 27.27 15.37 2.48
CA MET A 1 27.68 14.23 1.63
C MET A 1 26.78 13.05 1.96
N LYS A 2 26.06 12.53 0.97
CA LYS A 2 25.07 11.44 1.08
C LYS A 2 25.74 10.13 1.51
N LYS A 3 25.15 9.42 2.47
CA LYS A 3 25.42 7.98 2.67
C LYS A 3 24.16 7.20 2.29
N THR A 4 24.23 6.59 1.12
CA THR A 4 23.34 5.52 0.66
C THR A 4 23.78 4.24 1.38
N ALA A 5 22.98 3.75 2.32
CA ALA A 5 23.24 2.46 2.96
C ALA A 5 22.69 1.34 2.07
N LEU A 6 23.59 0.69 1.34
CA LEU A 6 23.35 -0.56 0.62
C LEU A 6 23.27 -1.70 1.63
N TRP A 7 22.10 -2.31 1.75
CA TRP A 7 21.88 -3.51 2.54
C TRP A 7 22.53 -4.72 1.85
N LYS A 8 23.71 -5.12 2.30
CA LYS A 8 24.35 -6.40 1.96
C LYS A 8 24.72 -7.11 3.26
N LYS A 9 23.96 -8.15 3.61
CA LYS A 9 24.33 -9.13 4.65
C LYS A 9 25.65 -9.81 4.24
N GLN A 10 26.74 -9.50 4.93
CA GLN A 10 27.94 -10.34 4.93
C GLN A 10 27.90 -11.29 6.13
N SER A 11 27.71 -12.58 5.85
CA SER A 11 27.93 -13.65 6.81
C SER A 11 29.43 -13.80 7.09
N LYS A 12 29.88 -13.44 8.30
CA LYS A 12 31.19 -13.86 8.82
C LYS A 12 30.99 -15.00 9.83
N SER A 13 31.70 -16.10 9.60
CA SER A 13 31.78 -17.26 10.49
C SER A 13 32.33 -16.87 11.87
N PRO A 14 31.84 -17.47 12.98
CA PRO A 14 32.29 -17.07 14.31
C PRO A 14 33.64 -17.74 14.63
N GLY A 15 34.70 -16.93 14.66
CA GLY A 15 35.94 -17.28 15.35
C GLY A 15 35.78 -17.07 16.86
N LEU A 16 36.38 -17.94 17.68
CA LEU A 16 36.38 -17.83 19.14
C LEU A 16 37.01 -16.49 19.60
N PRO A 17 36.40 -15.75 20.56
CA PRO A 17 37.01 -14.54 21.10
C PRO A 17 38.15 -14.88 22.08
N SER A 18 39.28 -14.21 21.94
CA SER A 18 40.37 -14.23 22.92
C SER A 18 39.96 -13.46 24.19
N SER A 19 40.29 -14.02 25.36
CA SER A 19 40.03 -13.44 26.68
C SER A 19 40.62 -12.03 26.82
N GLY A 20 39.77 -11.01 26.87
CA GLY A 20 40.16 -9.63 27.18
C GLY A 20 39.50 -8.52 26.35
N GLN A 21 38.71 -8.83 25.30
CA GLN A 21 37.98 -7.81 24.57
C GLN A 21 36.69 -7.43 25.31
N SER A 22 36.60 -6.18 25.77
CA SER A 22 35.31 -5.54 26.03
C SER A 22 34.51 -5.56 24.73
N MET A 23 33.40 -6.28 24.74
CA MET A 23 32.49 -6.38 23.61
C MET A 23 31.80 -5.01 23.48
N GLU A 24 32.32 -4.14 22.61
CA GLU A 24 31.55 -2.99 22.12
C GLU A 24 30.37 -3.57 21.33
N PHE A 25 29.16 -3.41 21.86
CA PHE A 25 27.96 -3.83 21.17
C PHE A 25 27.48 -2.68 20.30
N GLU A 26 27.32 -2.95 19.00
CA GLU A 26 26.60 -2.09 18.07
C GLU A 26 25.23 -1.76 18.68
N GLU A 27 24.91 -0.47 18.78
CA GLU A 27 23.55 0.00 19.02
C GLU A 27 22.63 -0.74 18.04
N PHE A 28 21.51 -1.27 18.54
CA PHE A 28 20.45 -1.75 17.66
C PHE A 28 20.06 -0.56 16.77
N ASP A 29 20.40 -0.63 15.47
CA ASP A 29 19.76 0.22 14.47
C ASP A 29 18.27 -0.11 14.54
N GLU A 30 17.48 0.69 15.27
CA GLU A 30 16.03 0.57 15.31
C GLU A 30 15.55 0.72 13.86
N GLU A 31 15.12 -0.38 13.24
CA GLU A 31 14.42 -0.32 11.95
C GLU A 31 13.25 0.65 12.11
N ASP A 32 13.17 1.63 11.20
CA ASP A 32 12.15 2.67 11.28
C ASP A 32 10.76 2.01 11.24
N ILE A 33 9.94 2.26 12.27
CA ILE A 33 8.62 1.64 12.45
C ILE A 33 7.74 1.76 11.20
N TRP A 34 7.88 2.84 10.43
CA TRP A 34 7.14 3.02 9.20
C TRP A 34 7.58 2.01 8.14
N VAL A 35 8.87 1.73 8.03
CA VAL A 35 9.39 0.70 7.11
C VAL A 35 8.82 -0.66 7.48
N ASP A 36 8.81 -1.01 8.76
CA ASP A 36 8.29 -2.29 9.23
C ASP A 36 6.79 -2.44 8.99
N CYS A 37 6.01 -1.44 9.40
CA CYS A 37 4.55 -1.49 9.31
C CYS A 37 4.07 -1.40 7.85
N LEU A 38 4.70 -0.56 7.03
CA LEU A 38 4.31 -0.41 5.62
C LEU A 38 4.80 -1.59 4.78
N SER A 39 6.02 -2.11 5.02
CA SER A 39 6.51 -3.27 4.28
C SER A 39 5.70 -4.52 4.60
N THR A 40 5.19 -4.68 5.82
CA THR A 40 4.32 -5.80 6.20
C THR A 40 2.85 -5.59 5.81
N LEU A 41 2.50 -4.41 5.25
CA LEU A 41 1.12 -4.00 4.96
C LEU A 41 0.21 -4.17 6.18
N ASN A 42 0.69 -3.75 7.37
CA ASN A 42 -0.11 -3.75 8.58
C ASN A 42 -1.42 -3.01 8.32
N SER A 43 -2.56 -3.70 8.46
CA SER A 43 -3.83 -3.22 7.95
C SER A 43 -4.31 -1.92 8.58
N ASP A 44 -4.03 -1.75 9.88
CA ASP A 44 -4.42 -0.55 10.63
C ASP A 44 -3.53 0.63 10.25
N ILE A 45 -2.20 0.49 10.42
CA ILE A 45 -1.24 1.57 10.17
C ILE A 45 -1.20 1.95 8.69
N THR A 46 -1.14 0.98 7.77
CA THR A 46 -1.09 1.25 6.33
C THR A 46 -2.38 1.93 5.86
N SER A 47 -3.55 1.49 6.35
CA SER A 47 -4.82 2.15 6.03
C SER A 47 -4.89 3.56 6.59
N GLY A 48 -4.43 3.77 7.82
CA GLY A 48 -4.40 5.08 8.48
C GLY A 48 -3.47 6.06 7.77
N VAL A 49 -2.28 5.61 7.36
CA VAL A 49 -1.34 6.40 6.55
C VAL A 49 -1.97 6.83 5.23
N ILE A 50 -2.61 5.91 4.49
CA ILE A 50 -3.29 6.27 3.23
C ILE A 50 -4.43 7.27 3.50
N SER A 51 -5.25 7.03 4.52
CA SER A 51 -6.38 7.92 4.86
C SER A 51 -5.91 9.31 5.26
N TYR A 52 -4.85 9.41 6.06
CA TYR A 52 -4.24 10.68 6.46
C TYR A 52 -3.68 11.43 5.26
N LEU A 53 -2.84 10.77 4.45
CA LEU A 53 -2.15 11.41 3.32
C LEU A 53 -3.07 11.75 2.14
N LEU A 54 -4.26 11.14 2.06
CA LEU A 54 -5.24 11.40 1.00
C LEU A 54 -6.55 12.01 1.50
N ARG A 55 -6.57 12.54 2.72
CA ARG A 55 -7.76 13.16 3.33
C ARG A 55 -8.35 14.28 2.46
N GLN A 56 -9.67 14.46 2.58
CA GLN A 56 -10.43 15.39 1.73
C GLN A 56 -10.04 16.86 1.92
N SER A 57 -9.51 17.23 3.09
CA SER A 57 -9.09 18.61 3.40
C SER A 57 -7.84 19.07 2.65
N LEU A 58 -7.09 18.16 2.02
CA LEU A 58 -5.92 18.50 1.21
C LEU A 58 -6.32 19.07 -0.16
N THR A 59 -5.40 19.79 -0.79
CA THR A 59 -5.52 20.18 -2.20
C THR A 59 -5.28 18.98 -3.13
N GLU A 60 -5.66 19.12 -4.41
CA GLU A 60 -5.41 18.08 -5.42
C GLU A 60 -3.92 17.84 -5.64
N GLU A 61 -3.12 18.92 -5.68
CA GLU A 61 -1.67 18.86 -5.84
C GLU A 61 -0.98 18.16 -4.66
N GLU A 62 -1.40 18.45 -3.42
CA GLU A 62 -0.88 17.76 -2.24
C GLU A 62 -1.21 16.26 -2.26
N ARG A 63 -2.43 15.88 -2.62
CA ARG A 63 -2.82 14.47 -2.73
C ARG A 63 -2.04 13.75 -3.82
N GLU A 64 -1.80 14.39 -4.96
CA GLU A 64 -1.00 13.82 -6.05
C GLU A 64 0.43 13.56 -5.58
N LYS A 65 1.08 14.55 -4.97
CA LYS A 65 2.41 14.42 -4.39
C LYS A 65 2.47 13.30 -3.34
N ASN A 66 1.50 13.25 -2.44
CA ASN A 66 1.40 12.21 -1.41
C ASN A 66 1.23 10.81 -2.02
N SER A 67 0.39 10.69 -3.07
CA SER A 67 0.21 9.44 -3.80
C SER A 67 1.52 8.98 -4.45
N GLN A 68 2.27 9.89 -5.07
CA GLN A 68 3.59 9.59 -5.64
C GLN A 68 4.59 9.12 -4.58
N MET A 69 4.60 9.73 -3.38
CA MET A 69 5.47 9.28 -2.28
C MET A 69 5.12 7.85 -1.81
N ILE A 70 3.84 7.56 -1.61
CA ILE A 70 3.36 6.22 -1.22
C ILE A 70 3.76 5.19 -2.28
N LEU A 71 3.44 5.44 -3.54
CA LEU A 71 3.75 4.53 -4.64
C LEU A 71 5.27 4.36 -4.84
N GLY A 72 6.04 5.44 -4.70
CA GLY A 72 7.49 5.44 -4.78
C GLY A 72 8.13 4.58 -3.69
N PHE A 73 7.58 4.58 -2.47
CA PHE A 73 7.99 3.69 -1.39
C PHE A 73 7.76 2.22 -1.74
N PHE A 74 6.53 1.84 -2.12
CA PHE A 74 6.20 0.44 -2.43
C PHE A 74 6.91 -0.08 -3.69
N LYS A 75 7.20 0.82 -4.66
CA LYS A 75 8.06 0.51 -5.81
C LYS A 75 9.51 0.26 -5.38
N GLN A 76 10.05 1.05 -4.44
CA GLN A 76 11.42 0.89 -3.94
C GLN A 76 11.63 -0.41 -3.17
N ILE A 77 10.64 -0.87 -2.41
CA ILE A 77 10.72 -2.13 -1.63
C ILE A 77 10.20 -3.37 -2.37
N ASP A 78 9.92 -3.26 -3.68
CA ASP A 78 9.40 -4.33 -4.53
C ASP A 78 8.12 -5.02 -3.99
N LYS A 79 7.21 -4.21 -3.41
CA LYS A 79 5.90 -4.68 -2.88
C LYS A 79 4.71 -3.95 -3.50
N LEU A 80 4.91 -3.32 -4.65
CA LEU A 80 3.85 -2.59 -5.34
C LEU A 80 2.65 -3.50 -5.67
N PRO A 81 2.79 -4.72 -6.22
CA PRO A 81 1.63 -5.58 -6.49
C PRO A 81 0.82 -5.92 -5.24
N GLU A 82 1.48 -6.24 -4.12
CA GLU A 82 0.85 -6.56 -2.85
C GLU A 82 0.10 -5.35 -2.28
N PHE A 83 0.71 -4.17 -2.37
CA PHE A 83 0.09 -2.92 -1.98
C PHE A 83 -1.18 -2.61 -2.79
N ILE A 84 -1.15 -2.85 -4.11
CA ILE A 84 -2.33 -2.63 -4.97
C ILE A 84 -3.48 -3.54 -4.55
N ASN A 85 -3.22 -4.83 -4.29
CA ASN A 85 -4.25 -5.76 -3.82
C ASN A 85 -4.81 -5.31 -2.47
N PHE A 86 -3.93 -4.89 -1.56
CA PHE A 86 -4.33 -4.32 -0.27
C PHE A 86 -5.25 -3.11 -0.45
N CYS A 87 -4.94 -2.19 -1.35
CA CYS A 87 -5.77 -1.01 -1.63
C CYS A 87 -7.16 -1.37 -2.19
N ILE A 88 -7.24 -2.37 -3.07
CA ILE A 88 -8.51 -2.85 -3.64
C ILE A 88 -9.40 -3.43 -2.54
N GLU A 89 -8.83 -4.28 -1.66
CA GLU A 89 -9.56 -4.84 -0.52
C GLU A 89 -9.98 -3.75 0.48
N ARG A 90 -9.06 -2.85 0.83
CA ARG A 90 -9.32 -1.71 1.71
C ARG A 90 -10.48 -0.87 1.21
N ASP A 91 -10.48 -0.45 -0.05
CA ASP A 91 -11.54 0.40 -0.61
C ASP A 91 -12.90 -0.34 -0.59
N TYR A 92 -12.92 -1.66 -0.79
CA TYR A 92 -14.14 -2.46 -0.63
C TYR A 92 -14.68 -2.43 0.80
N PHE A 93 -13.84 -2.68 1.81
CA PHE A 93 -14.27 -2.71 3.21
C PHE A 93 -14.64 -1.32 3.74
N ILE A 94 -13.87 -0.27 3.44
CA ILE A 94 -14.19 1.11 3.86
C ILE A 94 -15.57 1.52 3.33
N LYS A 95 -15.92 1.13 2.10
CA LYS A 95 -17.23 1.41 1.52
C LYS A 95 -18.38 0.73 2.27
N LEU A 96 -18.14 -0.42 2.90
CA LEU A 96 -19.13 -1.15 3.70
C LEU A 96 -19.21 -0.60 5.12
N ASP A 97 -18.06 -0.46 5.78
CA ASP A 97 -17.97 -0.20 7.22
C ASP A 97 -18.04 1.30 7.56
N ALA A 98 -17.56 2.16 6.65
CA ALA A 98 -17.46 3.60 6.86
C ALA A 98 -17.82 4.41 5.59
N PRO A 99 -19.06 4.30 5.08
CA PRO A 99 -19.47 4.94 3.82
C PRO A 99 -19.40 6.48 3.85
N THR A 100 -19.43 7.10 5.03
CA THR A 100 -19.27 8.56 5.21
C THR A 100 -17.84 9.03 5.03
N ILE A 101 -16.86 8.14 5.24
CA ILE A 101 -15.43 8.41 5.06
C ILE A 101 -15.00 8.07 3.64
N TYR A 102 -15.60 7.03 3.05
CA TYR A 102 -15.32 6.62 1.69
C TYR A 102 -15.62 7.73 0.68
N SER A 103 -14.60 8.15 -0.07
CA SER A 103 -14.77 8.99 -1.24
C SER A 103 -14.17 8.29 -2.46
N PRO A 104 -14.97 8.03 -3.51
CA PRO A 104 -14.47 7.46 -4.76
C PRO A 104 -13.62 8.45 -5.56
N PHE A 105 -13.36 9.65 -5.03
CA PHE A 105 -12.56 10.71 -5.67
C PHE A 105 -11.21 10.94 -5.00
N THR A 106 -10.99 10.40 -3.80
CA THR A 106 -9.74 10.59 -3.03
C THR A 106 -9.05 9.29 -2.68
N SER A 107 -9.45 8.17 -3.30
CA SER A 107 -8.78 6.89 -3.06
C SER A 107 -7.46 6.80 -3.83
N ILE A 108 -6.51 6.05 -3.26
CA ILE A 108 -5.20 5.84 -3.87
C ILE A 108 -5.31 5.14 -5.24
N ILE A 109 -6.34 4.30 -5.45
CA ILE A 109 -6.61 3.66 -6.74
C ILE A 109 -6.89 4.69 -7.82
N VAL A 110 -7.63 5.75 -7.50
CA VAL A 110 -7.87 6.86 -8.45
C VAL A 110 -6.56 7.56 -8.79
N SER A 111 -5.72 7.83 -7.79
CA SER A 111 -4.40 8.42 -8.03
C SER A 111 -3.52 7.55 -8.92
N ILE A 112 -3.55 6.22 -8.75
CA ILE A 112 -2.81 5.29 -9.59
C ILE A 112 -3.27 5.37 -11.04
N VAL A 113 -4.59 5.37 -11.28
CA VAL A 113 -5.15 5.54 -12.63
C VAL A 113 -4.67 6.87 -13.24
N ASN A 114 -4.68 7.95 -12.46
CA ASN A 114 -4.29 9.27 -12.94
C ASN A 114 -2.82 9.32 -13.36
N ILE A 115 -1.94 8.73 -12.56
CA ILE A 115 -0.51 8.67 -12.84
C ILE A 115 -0.23 7.78 -14.06
N CYS A 116 -0.94 6.66 -14.17
CA CYS A 116 -0.71 5.68 -15.23
C CYS A 116 -1.23 6.11 -16.60
N ASP A 117 -2.41 6.71 -16.65
CA ASP A 117 -3.13 6.97 -17.90
C ASP A 117 -3.15 8.48 -18.25
N GLN A 118 -2.27 9.30 -17.67
CA GLN A 118 -2.22 10.74 -17.90
C GLN A 118 -2.02 11.10 -19.38
N GLU A 119 -1.08 10.42 -20.07
CA GLU A 119 -0.83 10.64 -21.49
C GLU A 119 -2.06 10.29 -22.34
N LEU A 120 -2.72 9.17 -22.01
CA LEU A 120 -3.98 8.75 -22.64
C LEU A 120 -5.07 9.82 -22.46
N PHE A 121 -5.17 10.43 -21.28
CA PHE A 121 -6.13 11.52 -21.04
C PHE A 121 -5.83 12.76 -21.88
N LEU A 122 -4.56 13.12 -22.05
CA LEU A 122 -4.15 14.25 -22.90
C LEU A 122 -4.46 13.98 -24.39
N GLU A 123 -4.21 12.77 -24.87
CA GLU A 123 -4.52 12.41 -26.26
C GLU A 123 -6.03 12.40 -26.52
N LEU A 124 -6.83 11.84 -25.60
CA LEU A 124 -8.29 11.90 -25.67
C LEU A 124 -8.79 13.35 -25.64
N GLN A 125 -8.21 14.20 -24.79
CA GLN A 125 -8.56 15.62 -24.70
C GLN A 125 -8.36 16.30 -26.06
N GLN A 126 -7.21 16.10 -26.70
CA GLN A 126 -6.91 16.66 -28.02
C GLN A 126 -7.91 16.18 -29.08
N ALA A 127 -8.30 14.91 -29.05
CA ALA A 127 -9.28 14.35 -29.98
C ALA A 127 -10.69 14.95 -29.81
N LEU A 128 -11.02 15.42 -28.60
CA LEU A 128 -12.35 15.92 -28.25
C LEU A 128 -12.49 17.43 -28.34
N ILE A 129 -11.39 18.20 -28.30
CA ILE A 129 -11.40 19.66 -28.19
C ILE A 129 -12.26 20.33 -29.28
N LYS A 130 -12.12 19.87 -30.54
CA LYS A 130 -12.88 20.40 -31.69
C LYS A 130 -14.37 20.07 -31.63
N LYS A 131 -14.75 18.96 -30.99
CA LYS A 131 -16.15 18.55 -30.84
C LYS A 131 -16.82 19.26 -29.67
N CYS A 132 -16.11 19.38 -28.54
CA CYS A 132 -16.55 20.14 -27.38
C CYS A 132 -16.77 21.63 -27.72
N GLY A 133 -15.89 22.24 -28.53
CA GLY A 133 -16.05 23.64 -28.97
C GLY A 133 -17.36 23.93 -29.73
N LYS A 134 -18.00 22.91 -30.32
CA LYS A 134 -19.30 23.06 -31.02
C LYS A 134 -20.51 23.07 -30.08
N LEU A 135 -20.30 22.85 -28.77
CA LEU A 135 -21.36 22.74 -27.75
C LEU A 135 -21.43 23.95 -26.81
N LYS A 136 -20.74 25.05 -27.14
CA LYS A 136 -20.72 26.28 -26.34
C LYS A 136 -22.17 26.79 -26.14
N GLY A 137 -22.54 27.07 -24.89
CA GLY A 137 -23.83 27.63 -24.52
C GLY A 137 -25.01 26.65 -24.54
N ILE A 138 -24.75 25.33 -24.57
CA ILE A 138 -25.81 24.32 -24.45
C ILE A 138 -26.18 24.12 -22.98
N GLU A 139 -27.47 24.21 -22.68
CA GLU A 139 -28.05 23.93 -21.38
C GLU A 139 -28.89 22.64 -21.41
N LEU A 140 -29.02 22.00 -20.24
CA LEU A 140 -29.88 20.83 -20.06
C LEU A 140 -31.24 21.28 -19.53
N ASP A 141 -32.28 21.10 -20.34
CA ASP A 141 -33.63 21.50 -19.96
C ASP A 141 -34.25 20.52 -18.96
N GLU A 142 -34.66 21.02 -17.79
CA GLU A 142 -35.39 20.25 -16.78
C GLU A 142 -36.81 19.89 -17.22
N GLU A 143 -37.41 20.69 -18.11
CA GLU A 143 -38.72 20.45 -18.72
C GLU A 143 -38.58 20.37 -20.25
N LYS A 144 -39.48 19.65 -20.91
CA LYS A 144 -39.43 19.47 -22.37
C LYS A 144 -39.75 20.78 -23.10
N LYS A 145 -38.78 21.33 -23.84
CA LYS A 145 -38.96 22.44 -24.80
C LYS A 145 -38.90 21.93 -26.24
N SER A 146 -39.26 22.78 -27.20
CA SER A 146 -39.29 22.45 -28.64
C SER A 146 -37.93 22.04 -29.21
N SER A 147 -36.84 22.57 -28.67
CA SER A 147 -35.45 22.26 -29.09
C SER A 147 -34.77 21.17 -28.26
N SER A 148 -35.30 20.80 -27.09
CA SER A 148 -34.61 19.95 -26.11
C SER A 148 -34.19 18.60 -26.67
N GLU A 149 -35.07 17.94 -27.45
CA GLU A 149 -34.75 16.62 -28.01
C GLU A 149 -33.62 16.67 -29.06
N LYS A 150 -33.58 17.72 -29.88
CA LYS A 150 -32.50 17.91 -30.87
C LYS A 150 -31.17 18.15 -30.17
N THR A 151 -31.18 18.92 -29.09
CA THR A 151 -30.00 19.15 -28.24
C THR A 151 -29.52 17.86 -27.58
N LEU A 152 -30.42 17.10 -26.96
CA LEU A 152 -30.09 15.84 -26.30
C LEU A 152 -29.58 14.77 -27.26
N LYS A 153 -30.08 14.71 -28.51
CA LYS A 153 -29.51 13.84 -29.55
C LYS A 153 -28.06 14.18 -29.86
N LYS A 154 -27.73 15.47 -30.04
CA LYS A 154 -26.33 15.92 -30.25
C LYS A 154 -25.44 15.57 -29.06
N LEU A 155 -25.95 15.73 -27.84
CA LEU A 155 -25.21 15.38 -26.62
C LEU A 155 -25.00 13.87 -26.48
N LYS A 156 -26.01 13.06 -26.82
CA LYS A 156 -25.87 11.60 -26.91
C LYS A 156 -24.78 11.22 -27.92
N GLU A 157 -24.79 11.81 -29.11
CA GLU A 157 -23.78 11.54 -30.14
C GLU A 157 -22.37 11.84 -29.64
N LEU A 158 -22.17 12.96 -28.92
CA LEU A 158 -20.87 13.26 -28.32
C LEU A 158 -20.50 12.26 -27.22
N LEU A 159 -21.44 11.92 -26.34
CA LEU A 159 -21.21 10.95 -25.26
C LEU A 159 -20.84 9.57 -25.82
N VAL A 160 -21.55 9.11 -26.85
CA VAL A 160 -21.24 7.85 -27.55
C VAL A 160 -19.84 7.93 -28.15
N TYR A 161 -19.53 9.01 -28.87
CA TYR A 161 -18.18 9.21 -29.43
C TYR A 161 -17.09 9.18 -28.36
N PHE A 162 -17.31 9.84 -27.23
CA PHE A 162 -16.38 9.86 -26.09
C PHE A 162 -16.15 8.44 -25.56
N VAL A 163 -17.23 7.75 -25.18
CA VAL A 163 -17.15 6.42 -24.55
C VAL A 163 -16.58 5.39 -25.51
N GLU A 164 -16.92 5.45 -26.81
CA GLU A 164 -16.32 4.57 -27.80
C GLU A 164 -14.84 4.87 -28.04
N SER A 165 -14.44 6.15 -28.05
CA SER A 165 -13.02 6.52 -28.13
C SER A 165 -12.24 6.00 -26.93
N TRP A 166 -12.83 6.09 -25.73
CA TRP A 166 -12.28 5.53 -24.50
C TRP A 166 -12.11 4.01 -24.58
N MET A 167 -13.15 3.28 -24.99
CA MET A 167 -13.11 1.81 -25.09
C MET A 167 -12.17 1.30 -26.19
N ASN A 168 -12.00 2.07 -27.27
CA ASN A 168 -11.13 1.70 -28.39
C ASN A 168 -9.66 2.07 -28.18
N TYR A 169 -9.34 2.75 -27.08
CA TYR A 169 -7.96 3.08 -26.76
C TYR A 169 -7.16 1.80 -26.49
N LYS A 170 -6.09 1.60 -27.28
CA LYS A 170 -5.37 0.33 -27.31
C LYS A 170 -4.46 0.10 -26.10
N ASN A 171 -4.10 1.16 -25.38
CA ASN A 171 -3.02 1.13 -24.40
C ASN A 171 -3.46 1.70 -23.04
N PHE A 172 -4.50 1.16 -22.42
CA PHE A 172 -4.63 1.35 -20.96
C PHE A 172 -3.39 0.76 -20.29
N SER A 173 -2.91 1.42 -19.24
CA SER A 173 -1.79 0.88 -18.46
C SER A 173 -2.12 -0.54 -17.98
N PRO A 174 -1.17 -1.49 -18.12
CA PRO A 174 -1.36 -2.84 -17.62
C PRO A 174 -1.75 -2.85 -16.12
N LEU A 175 -1.19 -1.95 -15.32
CA LEU A 175 -1.55 -1.85 -13.90
C LEU A 175 -3.03 -1.51 -13.70
N VAL A 176 -3.58 -0.60 -14.50
CA VAL A 176 -4.99 -0.19 -14.41
C VAL A 176 -5.92 -1.33 -14.81
N ILE A 177 -5.57 -2.09 -15.85
CA ILE A 177 -6.33 -3.28 -16.26
C ILE A 177 -6.32 -4.34 -15.16
N ASP A 178 -5.16 -4.56 -14.52
CA ASP A 178 -5.02 -5.52 -13.42
C ASP A 178 -5.90 -5.11 -12.22
N ILE A 179 -5.90 -3.83 -11.85
CA ILE A 179 -6.79 -3.28 -10.81
C ILE A 179 -8.26 -3.59 -11.14
N TRP A 180 -8.70 -3.37 -12.38
CA TRP A 180 -10.07 -3.65 -12.78
C TRP A 180 -10.42 -5.14 -12.68
N SER A 181 -9.52 -6.01 -13.17
CA SER A 181 -9.72 -7.46 -13.10
C SER A 181 -9.81 -7.94 -11.65
N GLN A 182 -8.85 -7.54 -10.82
CA GLN A 182 -8.80 -7.91 -9.40
C GLN A 182 -9.99 -7.39 -8.60
N THR A 183 -10.42 -6.15 -8.86
CA THR A 183 -11.62 -5.59 -8.21
C THR A 183 -12.86 -6.41 -8.55
N GLN A 184 -12.99 -6.83 -9.81
CA GLN A 184 -14.11 -7.67 -10.22
C GLN A 184 -14.06 -9.06 -9.57
N GLU A 185 -12.87 -9.68 -9.48
CA GLU A 185 -12.68 -10.96 -8.81
C GLU A 185 -12.98 -10.88 -7.31
N LEU A 186 -12.57 -9.80 -6.64
CA LEU A 186 -12.89 -9.55 -5.23
C LEU A 186 -14.40 -9.47 -5.02
N LEU A 187 -15.12 -8.70 -5.84
CA LEU A 187 -16.58 -8.58 -5.68
C LEU A 187 -17.28 -9.92 -5.88
N ILE A 188 -16.81 -10.74 -6.83
CA ILE A 188 -17.34 -12.09 -7.06
C ILE A 188 -17.05 -12.99 -5.85
N SER A 189 -15.82 -12.98 -5.32
CA SER A 189 -15.44 -13.82 -4.18
C SER A 189 -16.18 -13.47 -2.90
N LYS A 190 -16.61 -12.20 -2.76
CA LYS A 190 -17.47 -11.73 -1.66
C LYS A 190 -18.97 -11.98 -1.88
N GLY A 191 -19.35 -12.65 -2.98
CA GLY A 191 -20.74 -13.02 -3.24
C GLY A 191 -21.65 -11.85 -3.64
N VAL A 192 -21.09 -10.75 -4.13
CA VAL A 192 -21.87 -9.60 -4.61
C VAL A 192 -22.66 -9.99 -5.85
N ASP A 193 -23.93 -9.57 -5.96
CA ASP A 193 -24.76 -9.91 -7.10
C ASP A 193 -24.25 -9.28 -8.40
N GLN A 194 -24.46 -9.97 -9.53
CA GLN A 194 -23.94 -9.55 -10.83
C GLN A 194 -24.41 -8.14 -11.24
N THR A 195 -25.63 -7.73 -10.87
CA THR A 195 -26.17 -6.42 -11.22
C THR A 195 -25.40 -5.31 -10.49
N THR A 196 -25.09 -5.52 -9.21
CA THR A 196 -24.29 -4.60 -8.40
C THR A 196 -22.83 -4.59 -8.84
N ILE A 197 -22.27 -5.74 -9.22
CA ILE A 197 -20.93 -5.81 -9.83
C ILE A 197 -20.89 -4.97 -11.09
N ASP A 198 -21.84 -5.17 -12.02
CA ASP A 198 -21.84 -4.45 -13.29
C ASP A 198 -21.91 -2.94 -13.06
N LYS A 199 -22.81 -2.47 -12.20
CA LYS A 199 -22.94 -1.05 -11.84
C LYS A 199 -21.67 -0.49 -11.21
N THR A 200 -21.06 -1.23 -10.29
CA THR A 200 -19.86 -0.79 -9.58
C THR A 200 -18.67 -0.71 -10.53
N MET A 201 -18.44 -1.75 -11.32
CA MET A 201 -17.32 -1.80 -12.25
C MET A 201 -17.48 -0.79 -13.39
N THR A 202 -18.69 -0.55 -13.91
CA THR A 202 -18.88 0.51 -14.90
C THR A 202 -18.54 1.89 -14.34
N ARG A 203 -18.84 2.16 -13.05
CA ARG A 203 -18.41 3.42 -12.41
C ARG A 203 -16.90 3.49 -12.23
N ILE A 204 -16.25 2.39 -11.83
CA ILE A 204 -14.79 2.35 -11.65
C ILE A 204 -14.05 2.55 -12.97
N ILE A 205 -14.53 1.96 -14.07
CA ILE A 205 -13.83 2.01 -15.38
C ILE A 205 -14.10 3.32 -16.12
N PHE A 206 -15.31 3.87 -16.01
CA PHE A 206 -15.70 5.02 -16.82
C PHE A 206 -15.89 6.29 -16.01
N LEU A 207 -16.50 6.23 -14.82
CA LEU A 207 -16.85 7.44 -14.09
C LEU A 207 -15.67 8.00 -13.28
N SER A 208 -14.99 7.14 -12.53
CA SER A 208 -13.86 7.56 -11.69
C SER A 208 -12.73 8.18 -12.53
N PRO A 209 -12.24 7.53 -13.61
CA PRO A 209 -11.21 8.09 -14.49
C PRO A 209 -11.67 9.34 -15.23
N PHE A 210 -12.97 9.48 -15.51
CA PHE A 210 -13.50 10.67 -16.16
C PHE A 210 -13.32 11.93 -15.30
N ASN A 211 -13.45 11.83 -13.97
CA ASN A 211 -13.23 12.98 -13.09
C ASN A 211 -11.79 13.50 -13.18
N SER A 212 -10.86 12.58 -13.33
CA SER A 212 -9.45 12.90 -13.54
C SER A 212 -9.20 13.45 -14.93
N PHE A 213 -9.83 12.87 -15.95
CA PHE A 213 -9.80 13.43 -17.30
C PHE A 213 -10.30 14.88 -17.34
N VAL A 214 -11.33 15.24 -16.57
CA VAL A 214 -11.85 16.62 -16.48
C VAL A 214 -10.76 17.60 -15.99
N SER A 215 -9.82 17.16 -15.13
CA SER A 215 -8.76 18.04 -14.62
C SER A 215 -7.82 18.52 -15.74
N CYS A 216 -7.58 17.71 -16.77
CA CYS A 216 -6.81 18.08 -17.95
C CYS A 216 -7.40 19.30 -18.69
N TRP A 217 -8.70 19.58 -18.53
CA TRP A 217 -9.40 20.65 -19.23
C TRP A 217 -9.41 21.98 -18.50
N LYS A 218 -8.95 22.05 -17.23
CA LYS A 218 -9.03 23.27 -16.41
C LYS A 218 -8.40 24.51 -17.07
N SER A 219 -7.39 24.33 -17.92
CA SER A 219 -6.72 25.41 -18.66
C SER A 219 -7.45 25.84 -19.95
N GLN A 220 -8.47 25.11 -20.39
CA GLN A 220 -9.19 25.30 -21.66
C GLN A 220 -10.59 25.92 -21.45
N VAL A 221 -10.61 27.16 -20.94
CA VAL A 221 -11.82 27.87 -20.47
C VAL A 221 -13.02 27.75 -21.43
N GLU A 222 -12.81 27.82 -22.74
CA GLU A 222 -13.89 27.79 -23.73
C GLU A 222 -14.59 26.43 -23.89
N THR A 223 -13.95 25.34 -23.46
CA THR A 223 -14.44 23.96 -23.64
C THR A 223 -14.70 23.25 -22.31
N VAL A 224 -14.31 23.85 -21.18
CA VAL A 224 -14.56 23.33 -19.83
C VAL A 224 -16.04 23.09 -19.60
N ASP A 225 -16.92 24.02 -19.99
CA ASP A 225 -18.37 23.88 -19.79
C ASP A 225 -18.95 22.65 -20.49
N ALA A 226 -18.48 22.36 -21.71
CA ALA A 226 -18.91 21.18 -22.47
C ALA A 226 -18.43 19.87 -21.81
N VAL A 227 -17.27 19.88 -21.16
CA VAL A 227 -16.73 18.71 -20.45
C VAL A 227 -17.43 18.52 -19.11
N ILE A 228 -17.76 19.60 -18.40
CA ILE A 228 -18.63 19.55 -17.21
C ILE A 228 -20.02 19.01 -17.60
N LEU A 229 -20.56 19.42 -18.75
CA LEU A 229 -21.81 18.90 -19.27
C LEU A 229 -21.73 17.39 -19.53
N LEU A 230 -20.65 16.92 -20.18
CA LEU A 230 -20.40 15.49 -20.37
C LEU A 230 -20.27 14.74 -19.05
N SER A 231 -19.61 15.32 -18.04
CA SER A 231 -19.52 14.77 -16.69
C SER A 231 -20.90 14.54 -16.09
N LYS A 232 -21.78 15.56 -16.17
CA LYS A 232 -23.17 15.48 -15.67
C LYS A 232 -23.97 14.39 -16.39
N LEU A 233 -23.82 14.27 -17.72
CA LEU A 233 -24.49 13.24 -18.51
C LEU A 233 -24.02 11.84 -18.11
N LEU A 234 -22.71 11.62 -18.00
CA LEU A 234 -22.12 10.34 -17.62
C LEU A 234 -22.50 9.95 -16.18
N GLN A 235 -22.42 10.89 -15.24
CA GLN A 235 -22.86 10.71 -13.86
C GLN A 235 -24.33 10.31 -13.79
N SER A 236 -25.21 11.02 -14.51
CA SER A 236 -26.64 10.72 -14.52
C SER A 236 -26.95 9.36 -15.15
N LEU A 237 -26.18 8.94 -16.16
CA LEU A 237 -26.36 7.66 -16.84
C LEU A 237 -25.92 6.47 -15.96
N LEU A 238 -24.79 6.61 -15.25
CA LEU A 238 -24.17 5.54 -14.44
C LEU A 238 -24.64 5.51 -12.98
N SER A 239 -25.22 6.61 -12.52
CA SER A 239 -25.79 6.76 -11.18
C SER A 239 -27.21 7.33 -11.26
N PRO A 240 -28.16 6.58 -11.84
CA PRO A 240 -29.53 7.05 -11.99
C PRO A 240 -30.19 7.22 -10.63
N ILE A 241 -30.69 8.42 -10.37
CA ILE A 241 -31.49 8.77 -9.20
C ILE A 241 -32.93 9.03 -9.69
N PRO A 242 -33.97 8.55 -8.99
CA PRO A 242 -35.35 8.92 -9.30
C PRO A 242 -35.51 10.43 -9.41
N THR A 243 -36.03 10.90 -10.55
CA THR A 243 -36.05 12.33 -10.87
C THR A 243 -37.19 12.67 -11.81
N GLN A 244 -37.73 13.88 -11.66
CA GLN A 244 -38.72 14.45 -12.57
C GLN A 244 -38.07 15.17 -13.77
N SER A 245 -36.74 15.34 -13.73
CA SER A 245 -35.96 16.00 -14.77
C SER A 245 -36.14 15.34 -16.14
N TYR A 246 -36.57 16.13 -17.12
CA TYR A 246 -36.80 15.66 -18.49
C TYR A 246 -35.53 15.07 -19.10
N TRP A 247 -34.42 15.82 -19.09
CA TRP A 247 -33.19 15.38 -19.75
C TRP A 247 -32.61 14.10 -19.13
N LYS A 248 -32.69 13.93 -17.80
CA LYS A 248 -32.21 12.72 -17.12
C LYS A 248 -33.00 11.48 -17.53
N ASN A 249 -34.33 11.60 -17.56
CA ASN A 249 -35.22 10.53 -18.00
C ASN A 249 -35.00 10.20 -19.48
N TRP A 250 -34.89 11.23 -20.33
CA TRP A 250 -34.58 11.05 -21.75
C TRP A 250 -33.26 10.31 -21.96
N MET A 251 -32.19 10.69 -21.26
CA MET A 251 -30.88 10.02 -21.37
C MET A 251 -30.96 8.55 -20.95
N LYS A 252 -31.66 8.25 -19.85
CA LYS A 252 -31.87 6.88 -19.35
C LYS A 252 -32.59 6.00 -20.39
N ASP A 253 -33.61 6.55 -21.04
CA ASP A 253 -34.41 5.78 -22.01
C ASP A 253 -33.70 5.61 -23.35
N ASN A 254 -32.92 6.61 -23.76
CA ASN A 254 -32.31 6.66 -25.09
C ASN A 254 -30.84 6.20 -25.13
N CYS A 255 -30.18 5.94 -24.00
CA CYS A 255 -28.76 5.51 -23.96
C CYS A 255 -28.56 4.07 -23.44
N LYS A 256 -29.60 3.23 -23.49
CA LYS A 256 -29.51 1.81 -23.07
C LYS A 256 -28.50 1.01 -23.90
N ASP A 257 -28.41 1.32 -25.19
CA ASP A 257 -27.44 0.75 -26.12
C ASP A 257 -25.99 1.05 -25.69
N LEU A 258 -25.73 2.29 -25.26
CA LEU A 258 -24.42 2.69 -24.78
C LEU A 258 -24.05 1.98 -23.47
N LEU A 259 -25.00 1.91 -22.53
CA LEU A 259 -24.82 1.18 -21.27
C LEU A 259 -24.47 -0.29 -21.52
N GLU A 260 -25.16 -0.94 -22.44
CA GLU A 260 -24.89 -2.34 -22.79
C GLU A 260 -23.47 -2.52 -23.36
N LYS A 261 -23.02 -1.61 -24.24
CA LYS A 261 -21.64 -1.62 -24.76
C LYS A 261 -20.60 -1.45 -23.64
N MET A 262 -20.82 -0.52 -22.72
CA MET A 262 -19.94 -0.27 -21.57
C MET A 262 -19.86 -1.50 -20.66
N THR A 263 -20.99 -2.14 -20.36
CA THR A 263 -21.04 -3.36 -19.55
C THR A 263 -20.32 -4.52 -20.25
N LYS A 264 -20.50 -4.70 -21.57
CA LYS A 264 -19.77 -5.71 -22.34
C LYS A 264 -18.25 -5.48 -22.31
N PHE A 265 -17.83 -4.24 -22.53
CA PHE A 265 -16.41 -3.87 -22.44
C PHE A 265 -15.84 -4.18 -21.04
N MET A 266 -16.53 -3.75 -19.99
CA MET A 266 -16.11 -4.04 -18.61
C MET A 266 -15.98 -5.54 -18.35
N ARG A 267 -16.99 -6.34 -18.72
CA ARG A 267 -16.96 -7.80 -18.51
C ARG A 267 -15.83 -8.49 -19.26
N SER A 268 -15.39 -7.92 -20.39
CA SER A 268 -14.22 -8.42 -21.13
C SER A 268 -12.89 -8.27 -20.38
N LYS A 269 -12.85 -7.46 -19.32
CA LYS A 269 -11.66 -7.24 -18.49
C LYS A 269 -11.49 -8.25 -17.37
N LYS A 270 -12.50 -9.11 -17.14
CA LYS A 270 -12.46 -10.15 -16.11
C LYS A 270 -11.36 -11.17 -16.41
N GLY A 271 -10.59 -11.54 -15.38
CA GLY A 271 -9.62 -12.63 -15.44
C GLY A 271 -8.40 -12.33 -16.30
N ILE A 272 -8.15 -11.05 -16.60
CA ILE A 272 -6.92 -10.64 -17.27
C ILE A 272 -5.80 -10.68 -16.22
N THR A 273 -4.92 -11.67 -16.32
CA THR A 273 -3.73 -11.76 -15.47
C THR A 273 -2.56 -11.07 -16.15
N ILE A 274 -2.04 -10.02 -15.52
CA ILE A 274 -0.86 -9.30 -16.01
C ILE A 274 0.34 -9.75 -15.21
N GLN A 275 1.46 -10.00 -15.89
CA GLN A 275 2.69 -10.36 -15.20
C GLN A 275 3.11 -9.21 -14.30
N ARG A 276 3.00 -9.41 -12.98
CA ARG A 276 3.20 -8.40 -11.92
C ARG A 276 4.59 -7.73 -11.95
N ARG A 277 5.56 -8.34 -12.64
CA ARG A 277 6.92 -7.80 -12.86
C ARG A 277 7.00 -6.67 -13.89
N ASN A 278 5.91 -6.38 -14.61
CA ASN A 278 5.87 -5.38 -15.68
C ASN A 278 5.09 -4.11 -15.32
N PHE A 279 4.80 -3.87 -14.04
CA PHE A 279 4.16 -2.62 -13.63
C PHE A 279 5.19 -1.47 -13.65
N ASP A 280 5.34 -0.83 -14.82
CA ASP A 280 6.10 0.40 -14.88
C ASP A 280 5.21 1.58 -14.47
N LEU A 281 5.38 2.01 -13.23
CA LEU A 281 4.86 3.29 -12.78
C LEU A 281 5.89 4.37 -13.12
N ASN A 282 5.47 5.43 -13.81
CA ASN A 282 6.28 6.65 -14.02
C ASN A 282 6.43 7.47 -12.72
N VAL A 283 6.80 6.79 -11.63
CA VAL A 283 7.04 7.36 -10.30
C VAL A 283 8.50 7.13 -9.94
N VAL A 284 9.14 8.19 -9.47
CA VAL A 284 10.51 8.14 -8.98
C VAL A 284 10.55 7.33 -7.67
N PRO A 285 11.30 6.22 -7.58
CA PRO A 285 11.47 5.49 -6.33
C PRO A 285 12.21 6.39 -5.33
N ASN A 286 11.49 6.90 -4.33
CA ASN A 286 12.05 7.77 -3.30
C ASN A 286 11.29 7.61 -1.98
N GLY A 287 11.31 6.39 -1.44
CA GLY A 287 10.63 6.01 -0.21
C GLY A 287 11.09 6.80 1.02
N SER A 288 12.30 7.38 1.03
CA SER A 288 12.77 8.18 2.16
C SER A 288 11.91 9.42 2.39
N LEU A 289 11.34 10.02 1.34
CA LEU A 289 10.44 11.17 1.48
C LEU A 289 9.16 10.82 2.26
N LEU A 290 8.62 9.61 2.04
CA LEU A 290 7.44 9.14 2.78
C LEU A 290 7.79 9.01 4.26
N ILE A 291 8.90 8.34 4.56
CA ILE A 291 9.35 8.09 5.93
C ILE A 291 9.67 9.40 6.67
N GLU A 292 10.39 10.33 6.02
CA GLU A 292 10.67 11.66 6.57
C GLU A 292 9.38 12.44 6.89
N SER A 293 8.38 12.37 5.99
CA SER A 293 7.09 13.03 6.22
C SER A 293 6.33 12.41 7.39
N LEU A 294 6.32 11.07 7.50
CA LEU A 294 5.64 10.37 8.58
C LEU A 294 6.32 10.61 9.93
N ASN A 295 7.66 10.61 9.97
CA ASN A 295 8.43 10.95 11.17
C ASN A 295 8.20 12.38 11.65
N LYS A 296 7.89 13.31 10.75
CA LYS A 296 7.58 14.70 11.12
C LYS A 296 6.16 14.83 11.67
N ASP A 297 5.19 14.19 11.02
CA ASP A 297 3.76 14.44 11.24
C ASP A 297 3.06 13.31 12.03
N TRP A 298 3.83 12.40 12.66
CA TRP A 298 3.29 11.16 13.24
C TRP A 298 2.15 11.38 14.24
N LYS A 299 2.16 12.48 14.99
CA LYS A 299 1.11 12.79 15.98
C LYS A 299 -0.26 13.00 15.35
N GLU A 300 -0.29 13.50 14.12
CA GLU A 300 -1.52 13.78 13.37
C GLU A 300 -2.21 12.49 12.89
N LEU A 301 -1.50 11.36 12.88
CA LEU A 301 -2.05 10.05 12.53
C LEU A 301 -2.95 9.46 13.62
N LYS A 302 -3.00 10.06 14.82
CA LYS A 302 -3.80 9.58 15.95
C LYS A 302 -5.28 9.39 15.62
N ASP A 303 -5.83 10.25 14.77
CA ASP A 303 -7.24 10.21 14.39
C ASP A 303 -7.52 9.24 13.22
N TYR A 304 -6.47 8.62 12.66
CA TYR A 304 -6.56 7.78 11.47
C TYR A 304 -6.12 6.33 11.70
N ILE A 305 -5.47 6.04 12.83
CA ILE A 305 -4.99 4.72 13.24
C ILE A 305 -5.73 4.33 14.52
N SER A 306 -5.93 3.03 14.75
CA SER A 306 -6.48 2.56 16.03
C SER A 306 -5.64 3.05 17.23
N PRO A 307 -6.22 3.16 18.44
CA PRO A 307 -5.46 3.50 19.64
C PRO A 307 -4.24 2.58 19.87
N GLU A 308 -4.39 1.29 19.59
CA GLU A 308 -3.33 0.29 19.73
C GLU A 308 -2.21 0.50 18.69
N GLY A 309 -2.58 0.74 17.43
CA GLY A 309 -1.61 1.03 16.37
C GLY A 309 -0.89 2.36 16.60
N PHE A 310 -1.60 3.38 17.09
CA PHE A 310 -0.99 4.66 17.44
C PHE A 310 -0.04 4.52 18.64
N HIS A 311 -0.39 3.71 19.65
CA HIS A 311 0.51 3.43 20.76
C HIS A 311 1.81 2.74 20.30
N LEU A 312 1.72 1.84 19.32
CA LEU A 312 2.90 1.22 18.71
C LEU A 312 3.81 2.28 18.06
N VAL A 313 3.24 3.21 17.29
CA VAL A 313 3.98 4.34 16.70
C VAL A 313 4.61 5.20 17.79
N GLU A 314 3.84 5.54 18.82
CA GLU A 314 4.26 6.39 19.94
C GLU A 314 5.47 5.80 20.68
N ILE A 315 5.49 4.47 20.93
CA ILE A 315 6.61 3.77 21.57
C ILE A 315 7.93 3.97 20.82
N HIS A 316 7.89 3.99 19.49
CA HIS A 316 9.07 4.12 18.64
C HIS A 316 9.48 5.58 18.43
N MET A 317 8.50 6.50 18.35
CA MET A 317 8.75 7.92 18.14
C MET A 317 9.17 8.69 19.40
N GLN A 318 8.82 8.18 20.60
CA GLN A 318 9.20 8.81 21.85
C GLN A 318 10.49 8.18 22.41
N GLU A 319 11.46 9.02 22.76
CA GLU A 319 12.75 8.59 23.32
C GLU A 319 12.60 7.78 24.62
N GLN A 320 11.53 8.00 25.40
CA GLN A 320 11.27 7.30 26.65
C GLN A 320 9.77 7.02 26.85
N THR A 321 9.30 5.89 26.32
CA THR A 321 8.05 5.29 26.85
C THR A 321 8.37 4.36 28.02
N GLU A 322 7.49 4.28 29.01
CA GLU A 322 7.61 3.33 30.14
C GLU A 322 7.82 1.89 29.63
N LEU A 323 7.21 1.56 28.49
CA LEU A 323 7.34 0.26 27.84
C LEU A 323 8.72 0.06 27.20
N LYS A 324 9.29 1.07 26.53
CA LYS A 324 10.68 1.03 26.03
C LYS A 324 11.68 0.89 27.18
N VAL A 325 11.44 1.58 28.30
CA VAL A 325 12.23 1.43 29.53
C VAL A 325 12.12 0.00 30.08
N LYS A 326 10.90 -0.56 30.19
CA LYS A 326 10.70 -1.95 30.64
C LYS A 326 11.33 -2.96 29.69
N ALA A 327 11.21 -2.77 28.37
CA ALA A 327 11.82 -3.65 27.37
C ALA A 327 13.35 -3.62 27.48
N LEU A 328 13.96 -2.44 27.61
CA LEU A 328 15.39 -2.29 27.84
C LEU A 328 15.85 -2.93 29.15
N LEU A 329 15.04 -2.81 30.21
CA LEU A 329 15.30 -3.51 31.49
C LEU A 329 15.28 -5.03 31.31
N ILE A 330 14.30 -5.59 30.59
CA ILE A 330 14.22 -7.02 30.30
C ILE A 330 15.42 -7.47 29.46
N ILE A 331 15.79 -6.72 28.42
CA ILE A 331 16.97 -7.02 27.59
C ILE A 331 18.24 -7.00 28.45
N ARG A 332 18.36 -6.02 29.36
CA ARG A 332 19.48 -5.92 30.29
C ARG A 332 19.51 -7.07 31.29
N GLU A 333 18.38 -7.47 31.84
CA GLU A 333 18.27 -8.65 32.72
C GLU A 333 18.62 -9.94 32.00
N LEU A 334 18.13 -10.14 30.76
CA LEU A 334 18.51 -11.27 29.92
C LEU A 334 20.01 -11.30 29.64
N ASN A 335 20.61 -10.15 29.33
CA ASN A 335 22.05 -10.04 29.12
C ASN A 335 22.83 -10.34 30.39
N ASN A 336 22.40 -9.83 31.54
CA ASN A 336 23.01 -10.14 32.84
C ASN A 336 22.92 -11.64 33.15
N LEU A 337 21.74 -12.25 32.98
CA LEU A 337 21.55 -13.70 33.12
C LEU A 337 22.50 -14.48 32.23
N ARG A 338 22.65 -14.07 30.96
CA ARG A 338 23.55 -14.72 30.00
C ARG A 338 25.01 -14.64 30.45
N VAL A 339 25.47 -13.47 30.91
CA VAL A 339 26.84 -13.27 31.41
C VAL A 339 27.09 -14.05 32.69
N THR A 340 26.17 -14.01 33.66
CA THR A 340 26.28 -14.75 34.92
C THR A 340 26.35 -16.25 34.65
N THR A 341 25.46 -16.78 33.80
CA THR A 341 25.46 -18.20 33.41
C THR A 341 26.78 -18.60 32.73
N PHE A 342 27.31 -17.74 31.86
CA PHE A 342 28.61 -17.98 31.22
C PHE A 342 29.74 -18.04 32.25
N ASN A 343 29.80 -17.09 33.17
CA ASN A 343 30.82 -17.02 34.22
C ASN A 343 30.73 -18.21 35.19
N GLU A 344 29.52 -18.59 35.60
CA GLU A 344 29.29 -19.77 36.42
C GLU A 344 29.77 -21.05 35.72
N ASN A 345 29.46 -21.22 34.44
CA ASN A 345 29.94 -22.35 33.66
C ASN A 345 31.47 -22.38 33.56
N GLN A 346 32.12 -21.23 33.36
CA GLN A 346 33.59 -21.15 33.38
C GLN A 346 34.17 -21.51 34.75
N MET A 347 33.55 -21.06 35.84
CA MET A 347 33.95 -21.42 37.20
C MET A 347 33.80 -22.93 37.46
N TYR A 348 32.70 -23.54 37.02
CA TYR A 348 32.50 -24.99 37.15
C TYR A 348 33.54 -25.78 36.34
N LEU A 349 33.87 -25.34 35.13
CA LEU A 349 34.93 -25.95 34.32
C LEU A 349 36.30 -25.85 35.00
N GLN A 350 36.63 -24.70 35.60
CA GLN A 350 37.85 -24.55 36.38
C GLN A 350 37.89 -25.47 37.59
N LYS A 351 36.80 -25.56 38.36
CA LYS A 351 36.69 -26.48 39.50
C LYS A 351 36.82 -27.94 39.08
N MET A 352 36.19 -28.34 37.97
CA MET A 352 36.35 -29.70 37.42
C MET A 352 37.80 -29.99 37.01
N SER A 353 38.50 -29.01 36.41
CA SER A 353 39.91 -29.14 36.07
C SER A 353 40.78 -29.34 37.32
N GLN A 354 40.57 -28.54 38.36
CA GLN A 354 41.26 -28.69 39.65
C GLN A 354 41.00 -30.05 40.30
N MET A 355 39.74 -30.50 40.30
CA MET A 355 39.36 -31.79 40.86
C MET A 355 39.98 -32.95 40.07
N LYS A 356 40.08 -32.83 38.75
CA LYS A 356 40.76 -33.81 37.89
C LYS A 356 42.26 -33.90 38.19
N MET A 357 42.93 -32.78 38.44
CA MET A 357 44.33 -32.79 38.87
C MET A 357 44.47 -33.46 40.23
N ARG A 358 43.63 -33.10 41.21
CA ARG A 358 43.70 -33.69 42.56
C ARG A 358 43.43 -35.19 42.56
N ILE A 359 42.49 -35.65 41.74
CA ILE A 359 42.25 -37.09 41.53
C ILE A 359 43.50 -37.76 40.97
N LYS A 360 44.16 -37.14 39.99
CA LYS A 360 45.41 -37.67 39.42
C LYS A 360 46.52 -37.76 40.47
N ASP A 361 46.70 -36.72 41.29
CA ASP A 361 47.70 -36.70 42.36
C ASP A 361 47.44 -37.83 43.38
N LEU A 362 46.18 -38.03 43.78
CA LEU A 362 45.78 -39.12 44.67
C LEU A 362 46.01 -40.51 44.05
N TYR A 363 45.81 -40.68 42.74
CA TYR A 363 46.15 -41.93 42.05
C TYR A 363 47.66 -42.18 42.03
N GLU A 364 48.47 -41.14 41.84
CA GLU A 364 49.93 -41.25 41.92
C GLU A 364 50.39 -41.58 43.35
N GLU A 365 49.85 -40.91 44.37
CA GLU A 365 50.12 -41.24 45.78
C GLU A 365 49.73 -42.69 46.10
N ARG A 366 48.56 -43.15 45.66
CA ARG A 366 48.12 -44.55 45.83
C ARG A 366 49.12 -45.52 45.20
N ARG A 367 49.61 -45.22 44.00
CA ARG A 367 50.63 -46.03 43.30
C ARG A 367 51.94 -46.07 44.07
N TYR A 368 52.42 -44.93 44.57
CA TYR A 368 53.64 -44.86 45.38
C TYR A 368 53.51 -45.66 46.69
N LEU A 369 52.36 -45.56 47.35
CA LEU A 369 52.09 -46.32 48.58
C LEU A 369 52.04 -47.83 48.32
N LYS A 370 51.41 -48.28 47.23
CA LYS A 370 51.43 -49.68 46.80
C LYS A 370 52.87 -50.19 46.58
N GLN A 371 53.70 -49.40 45.88
CA GLN A 371 55.12 -49.73 45.67
C GLN A 371 55.92 -49.82 46.97
N LEU A 372 55.66 -48.94 47.94
CA LEU A 372 56.32 -48.94 49.25
C LEU A 372 55.92 -50.12 50.13
N LEU A 373 54.67 -50.56 50.03
CA LEU A 373 54.11 -51.67 50.82
C LEU A 373 54.44 -53.05 50.23
N GLY A 374 55.08 -53.11 49.05
CA GLY A 374 55.45 -54.36 48.39
C GLY A 374 54.25 -55.13 47.83
N GLU A 375 53.13 -54.45 47.60
CA GLU A 375 52.01 -55.01 46.86
C GLU A 375 52.34 -54.93 45.37
N ASP A 376 52.82 -56.05 44.80
CA ASP A 376 52.87 -56.20 43.35
C ASP A 376 51.45 -56.04 42.78
N ASP A 377 51.35 -55.31 41.66
CA ASP A 377 50.12 -54.98 40.95
C ASP A 377 49.38 -56.25 40.50
N ASP A 378 48.61 -56.84 41.40
CA ASP A 378 47.47 -57.70 41.05
C ASP A 378 46.18 -56.97 41.48
N ASP A 379 45.25 -56.95 40.53
CA ASP A 379 43.89 -56.37 40.56
C ASP A 379 43.80 -54.86 40.24
N GLU A 380 43.26 -54.39 39.11
CA GLU A 380 42.41 -54.99 38.08
C GLU A 380 42.47 -54.10 36.82
N LYS A 381 42.59 -54.75 35.64
CA LYS A 381 41.97 -54.25 34.41
C LYS A 381 40.47 -54.55 34.51
N GLN A 382 39.63 -53.53 34.65
CA GLN A 382 38.30 -53.46 34.04
C GLN A 382 38.02 -52.03 33.59
#